data_AF-A0A4R2F2K6-F1
#
_entry.id   AF-A0A4R2F2K6-F1
#
_cell.length_a   1.000
_cell.length_b   1.000
_cell.length_c   1.000
_cell.angle_alpha   90.00
_cell.angle_beta   90.00
_cell.angle_gamma   90.00
#
_symmetry.space_group_name_H-M   'P 1'
#
loop_
_entity.id
_entity.type
_entity.pdbx_description
1 polymer ?
#
loop_
_entity_poly.entity_id
_entity_poly.type
_entity_poly.pdbx_seq_one_letter_code
_entity_poly.pdbx_strand_id
1 'polypeptide(L)'
;MHKHGSVGSHMSAHLESAARFTSLVEPLFTKDGLLPCKNITIRKRGWHHDLFLSDGNIPLFPAPFNLMTANYLASHESLWEQAALRVTYYSPICGSAPVFGVPFRKAVNIALSKGQMRSKFYFPENIENGHHKTLLMQLDKTSDKRGELLQLQTWQYTPGTRHAHYLHALSHDFSTHACHLDGAVIEFSDEDLDLFLQKSRKVKGDRYEKFFRLDGMIEIEHMHNLARTFFMTEDLYNEAFEVSELGAPYA
;
A
#
# COMPACT_ATOMS: atom_id res chain seq x y z
N MET A 1 -19.94 -26.76 -33.82
CA MET A 1 -20.85 -25.92 -33.01
C MET A 1 -20.01 -24.97 -32.17
N HIS A 2 -19.73 -23.77 -32.70
CA HIS A 2 -19.09 -22.71 -31.93
C HIS A 2 -20.13 -21.99 -31.09
N LYS A 3 -19.98 -22.01 -29.77
CA LYS A 3 -20.77 -21.20 -28.85
C LYS A 3 -20.37 -19.74 -29.05
N HIS A 4 -21.16 -18.99 -29.81
CA HIS A 4 -21.20 -17.53 -29.69
C HIS A 4 -21.82 -17.17 -28.34
N GLY A 5 -20.99 -17.18 -27.30
CA GLY A 5 -21.31 -16.57 -26.01
C GLY A 5 -21.48 -15.07 -26.20
N SER A 6 -22.67 -14.58 -25.88
CA SER A 6 -23.13 -13.21 -26.08
C SER A 6 -22.29 -12.21 -25.27
N VAL A 7 -21.51 -11.37 -25.97
CA VAL A 7 -20.83 -10.18 -25.41
C VAL A 7 -21.83 -9.27 -24.66
N GLY A 8 -23.10 -9.25 -25.08
CA GLY A 8 -24.16 -8.48 -24.42
C GLY A 8 -24.53 -8.99 -23.02
N SER A 9 -24.40 -10.29 -22.74
CA SER A 9 -24.72 -10.87 -21.42
C SER A 9 -23.71 -10.50 -20.33
N HIS A 10 -22.43 -10.42 -20.69
CA HIS A 10 -21.36 -10.02 -19.76
C HIS A 10 -21.40 -8.53 -19.44
N MET A 11 -21.77 -7.69 -20.41
CA MET A 11 -21.89 -6.25 -20.20
C MET A 11 -23.07 -5.89 -19.28
N SER A 12 -24.22 -6.57 -19.42
CA SER A 12 -25.37 -6.40 -18.52
C SER A 12 -25.02 -6.76 -17.08
N ALA A 13 -24.38 -7.92 -16.86
CA ALA A 13 -23.98 -8.38 -15.53
C ALA A 13 -22.96 -7.44 -14.86
N HIS A 14 -22.05 -6.85 -15.64
CA HIS A 14 -21.09 -5.86 -15.14
C HIS A 14 -21.78 -4.57 -14.71
N LEU A 15 -22.70 -4.04 -15.52
CA LEU A 15 -23.45 -2.82 -15.20
C LEU A 15 -24.37 -3.01 -13.98
N GLU A 16 -25.01 -4.18 -13.86
CA GLU A 16 -25.82 -4.53 -12.69
C GLU A 16 -24.95 -4.61 -11.42
N SER A 17 -23.75 -5.22 -11.52
CA SER A 17 -22.81 -5.30 -10.40
C SER A 17 -22.33 -3.91 -9.98
N ALA A 18 -22.02 -3.04 -10.95
CA ALA A 18 -21.64 -1.65 -10.69
C ALA A 18 -22.78 -0.88 -10.00
N ALA A 19 -24.01 -0.97 -10.51
CA ALA A 19 -25.16 -0.27 -9.93
C ALA A 19 -25.47 -0.74 -8.50
N ARG A 20 -25.37 -2.05 -8.23
CA ARG A 20 -25.52 -2.60 -6.88
C ARG A 20 -24.42 -2.12 -5.95
N PHE A 21 -23.18 -2.05 -6.43
CA PHE A 21 -22.07 -1.53 -5.65
C PHE A 21 -22.25 -0.06 -5.30
N THR A 22 -22.57 0.78 -6.28
CA THR A 22 -22.83 2.21 -6.06
C THR A 22 -24.00 2.46 -5.12
N SER A 23 -25.07 1.67 -5.19
CA SER A 23 -26.25 1.86 -4.32
C SER A 23 -26.08 1.30 -2.91
N LEU A 24 -25.34 0.20 -2.73
CA LEU A 24 -25.32 -0.55 -1.46
C LEU A 24 -23.96 -0.48 -0.72
N VAL A 25 -22.87 -0.22 -1.43
CA VAL A 25 -21.51 -0.25 -0.86
C VAL A 25 -20.95 1.16 -0.69
N GLU A 26 -21.01 2.02 -1.72
CA GLU A 26 -20.45 3.37 -1.66
C GLU A 26 -21.01 4.25 -0.50
N PRO A 27 -22.31 4.16 -0.12
CA PRO A 27 -22.82 4.91 1.04
C PRO A 27 -22.16 4.54 2.38
N LEU A 28 -21.50 3.38 2.45
CA LEU A 28 -20.80 2.90 3.64
C LEU A 28 -19.33 3.32 3.67
N PHE A 29 -18.84 4.00 2.63
CA PHE A 29 -17.48 4.48 2.59
C PHE A 29 -17.25 5.63 3.58
N THR A 30 -16.07 5.61 4.18
CA THR A 30 -15.54 6.76 4.91
C THR A 30 -15.26 7.91 3.96
N LYS A 31 -15.01 9.11 4.50
CA LYS A 31 -14.55 10.29 3.74
C LYS A 31 -13.29 10.05 2.90
N ASP A 32 -12.50 9.03 3.25
CA ASP A 32 -11.28 8.62 2.57
C ASP A 32 -11.55 7.63 1.42
N GLY A 33 -12.82 7.27 1.16
CA GLY A 33 -13.23 6.27 0.17
C GLY A 33 -12.88 4.84 0.56
N LEU A 34 -12.76 4.56 1.87
CA LEU A 34 -12.47 3.23 2.42
C LEU A 34 -13.71 2.63 3.06
N LEU A 35 -13.92 1.32 2.91
CA LEU A 35 -14.95 0.54 3.60
C LEU A 35 -14.40 -0.04 4.90
N PRO A 36 -15.01 0.26 6.07
CA PRO A 36 -14.64 -0.39 7.33
C PRO A 36 -14.79 -1.92 7.25
N CYS A 37 -13.79 -2.67 7.69
CA CYS A 37 -13.75 -4.13 7.58
C CYS A 37 -14.83 -4.85 8.39
N LYS A 38 -15.36 -4.22 9.45
CA LYS A 38 -16.56 -4.69 10.16
C LYS A 38 -17.81 -4.83 9.29
N ASN A 39 -17.86 -4.17 8.14
CA ASN A 39 -18.95 -4.28 7.17
C ASN A 39 -18.68 -5.38 6.11
N ILE A 40 -17.55 -6.09 6.23
CA ILE A 40 -17.07 -7.08 5.27
C ILE A 40 -17.05 -8.45 5.92
N THR A 41 -17.74 -9.42 5.32
CA THR A 41 -17.66 -10.84 5.67
C THR A 41 -16.58 -11.52 4.84
N ILE A 42 -15.73 -12.29 5.52
CA ILE A 42 -14.68 -13.10 4.91
C ILE A 42 -15.18 -14.53 4.69
N ARG A 43 -14.94 -15.08 3.49
CA ARG A 43 -15.07 -16.51 3.22
C ARG A 43 -13.73 -17.06 2.75
N LYS A 44 -13.19 -18.04 3.47
CA LYS A 44 -11.91 -18.65 3.11
C LYS A 44 -12.05 -19.49 1.84
N ARG A 45 -11.19 -19.24 0.84
CA ARG A 45 -11.13 -19.99 -0.42
C ARG A 45 -9.69 -20.36 -0.76
N GLY A 46 -9.25 -21.52 -0.26
CA GLY A 46 -7.88 -21.98 -0.43
C GLY A 46 -6.89 -21.02 0.24
N TRP A 47 -6.02 -20.40 -0.58
CA TRP A 47 -4.96 -19.48 -0.16
C TRP A 47 -5.39 -18.00 -0.11
N HIS A 48 -6.61 -17.68 -0.55
CA HIS A 48 -7.13 -16.31 -0.56
C HIS A 48 -8.47 -16.22 0.18
N HIS A 49 -8.86 -14.98 0.49
CA HIS A 49 -10.13 -14.65 1.14
C HIS A 49 -11.08 -14.01 0.14
N ASP A 50 -12.27 -14.57 -0.03
CA ASP A 50 -13.35 -13.92 -0.75
C ASP A 50 -14.05 -12.94 0.21
N LEU A 51 -14.21 -11.68 -0.23
CA LEU A 51 -14.80 -10.61 0.56
C LEU A 51 -16.24 -10.34 0.10
N PHE A 52 -17.15 -10.18 1.06
CA PHE A 52 -18.56 -9.88 0.78
C PHE A 52 -19.07 -8.76 1.67
N LEU A 53 -20.02 -7.96 1.19
CA LEU A 53 -20.77 -7.06 2.09
C LEU A 53 -21.63 -7.90 3.05
N SER A 54 -21.52 -7.62 4.35
CA SER A 54 -22.13 -8.40 5.45
C SER A 54 -23.62 -8.68 5.26
N ASP A 55 -24.36 -7.71 4.72
CA ASP A 55 -25.82 -7.73 4.70
C ASP A 55 -26.41 -8.21 3.37
N GLY A 56 -25.58 -8.38 2.32
CA GLY A 56 -26.07 -8.46 0.94
C GLY A 56 -25.47 -9.56 0.07
N ASN A 57 -24.51 -10.36 0.55
CA ASN A 57 -23.74 -11.31 -0.28
C ASN A 57 -23.19 -10.65 -1.57
N ILE A 58 -22.88 -9.36 -1.52
CA ILE A 58 -22.33 -8.62 -2.66
C ILE A 58 -20.83 -8.91 -2.67
N PRO A 59 -20.26 -9.50 -3.73
CA PRO A 59 -18.83 -9.73 -3.81
C PRO A 59 -18.09 -8.38 -3.84
N LEU A 60 -17.05 -8.29 -3.02
CA LEU A 60 -16.15 -7.15 -2.93
C LEU A 60 -14.76 -7.61 -3.36
N PHE A 61 -14.06 -6.77 -4.11
CA PHE A 61 -12.70 -7.04 -4.54
C PHE A 61 -11.79 -5.96 -3.97
N PRO A 62 -10.65 -6.31 -3.35
CA PRO A 62 -9.64 -5.32 -3.01
C PRO A 62 -9.27 -4.52 -4.26
N ALA A 63 -9.15 -3.20 -4.14
CA ALA A 63 -8.67 -2.37 -5.24
C ALA A 63 -7.24 -2.78 -5.66
N PRO A 64 -6.78 -2.40 -6.88
CA PRO A 64 -5.42 -2.66 -7.33
C PRO A 64 -4.36 -2.36 -6.24
N PHE A 65 -3.31 -3.16 -6.16
CA PHE A 65 -2.22 -3.02 -5.17
C PHE A 65 -2.57 -3.34 -3.71
N ASN A 66 -3.84 -3.64 -3.38
CA ASN A 66 -4.27 -3.91 -2.01
C ASN A 66 -4.62 -5.37 -1.72
N LEU A 67 -4.47 -6.27 -2.71
CA LEU A 67 -4.85 -7.67 -2.58
C LEU A 67 -4.05 -8.40 -1.49
N MET A 68 -2.73 -8.25 -1.47
CA MET A 68 -1.87 -8.90 -0.48
C MET A 68 -2.13 -8.34 0.93
N THR A 69 -2.24 -7.02 1.06
CA THR A 69 -2.62 -6.36 2.30
C THR A 69 -3.97 -6.86 2.83
N ALA A 70 -4.99 -6.94 1.98
CA ALA A 70 -6.30 -7.45 2.35
C ALA A 70 -6.25 -8.91 2.81
N ASN A 71 -5.49 -9.78 2.13
CA ASN A 71 -5.31 -11.17 2.53
C ASN A 71 -4.59 -11.30 3.87
N TYR A 72 -3.56 -10.48 4.11
CA TYR A 72 -2.85 -10.44 5.38
C TYR A 72 -3.79 -10.03 6.52
N LEU A 73 -4.56 -8.94 6.34
CA LEU A 73 -5.52 -8.46 7.34
C LEU A 73 -6.63 -9.48 7.61
N ALA A 74 -7.17 -10.12 6.57
CA ALA A 74 -8.21 -11.14 6.72
C ALA A 74 -7.74 -12.39 7.49
N SER A 75 -6.43 -12.59 7.59
CA SER A 75 -5.82 -13.69 8.36
C SER A 75 -5.58 -13.33 9.84
N HIS A 76 -5.80 -12.08 10.25
CA HIS A 76 -5.52 -11.56 11.58
C HIS A 76 -6.73 -10.78 12.12
N GLU A 77 -7.61 -11.47 12.86
CA GLU A 77 -8.89 -10.93 13.35
C GLU A 77 -8.74 -9.59 14.10
N SER A 78 -7.74 -9.48 14.97
CA SER A 78 -7.47 -8.24 15.72
C SER A 78 -7.15 -7.04 14.83
N LEU A 79 -6.46 -7.27 13.70
CA LEU A 79 -6.16 -6.24 12.73
C LEU A 79 -7.38 -5.93 11.84
N TRP A 80 -8.18 -6.95 11.54
CA TRP A 80 -9.38 -6.80 10.71
C TRP A 80 -10.37 -5.82 11.33
N GLU A 81 -10.69 -5.96 12.62
CA GLU A 81 -11.68 -5.12 13.30
C GLU A 81 -11.32 -3.63 13.33
N GLN A 82 -10.03 -3.30 13.25
CA GLN A 82 -9.52 -1.92 13.24
C GLN A 82 -9.21 -1.37 11.84
N ALA A 83 -9.38 -2.18 10.79
CA ALA A 83 -9.01 -1.81 9.44
C ALA A 83 -10.18 -1.24 8.62
N ALA A 84 -9.84 -0.41 7.64
CA ALA A 84 -10.71 -0.04 6.53
C ALA A 84 -9.96 -0.23 5.21
N LEU A 85 -10.65 -0.75 4.19
CA LEU A 85 -10.05 -1.13 2.90
C LEU A 85 -10.74 -0.44 1.73
N ARG A 86 -9.95 -0.08 0.72
CA ARG A 86 -10.50 0.30 -0.58
C ARG A 86 -10.88 -0.96 -1.35
N VAL A 87 -12.15 -1.02 -1.72
CA VAL A 87 -12.74 -2.12 -2.48
C VAL A 87 -13.36 -1.61 -3.77
N THR A 88 -13.57 -2.52 -4.72
CA THR A 88 -14.25 -2.30 -5.99
C THR A 88 -15.19 -3.48 -6.28
N TYR A 89 -16.01 -3.35 -7.32
CA TYR A 89 -17.00 -4.35 -7.74
C TYR A 89 -16.48 -5.32 -8.82
N TYR A 90 -15.25 -5.14 -9.29
CA TYR A 90 -14.62 -6.00 -10.29
C TYR A 90 -13.26 -6.50 -9.80
N SER A 91 -12.86 -7.71 -10.17
CA SER A 91 -11.52 -8.22 -9.85
C SER A 91 -10.46 -7.46 -10.64
N PRO A 92 -9.56 -6.70 -9.99
CA PRO A 92 -8.46 -6.07 -10.72
C PRO A 92 -7.46 -7.13 -11.19
N ILE A 93 -6.86 -6.91 -12.36
CA ILE A 93 -5.71 -7.67 -12.84
C ILE A 93 -4.49 -6.76 -12.64
N CYS A 94 -3.57 -7.16 -11.76
CA CYS A 94 -2.30 -6.47 -11.56
C CYS A 94 -1.16 -7.37 -12.05
N GLY A 95 -0.35 -6.88 -12.98
CA GLY A 95 0.94 -7.47 -13.33
C GLY A 95 2.07 -6.67 -12.66
N SER A 96 3.11 -7.35 -12.21
CA SER A 96 4.36 -6.72 -11.76
C SER A 96 5.55 -7.34 -12.51
N ALA A 97 6.60 -6.56 -12.70
CA ALA A 97 7.88 -7.04 -13.25
C ALA A 97 8.92 -7.14 -12.11
N PRO A 98 9.83 -8.14 -12.14
CA PRO A 98 10.90 -8.28 -11.15
C PRO A 98 11.93 -7.14 -11.28
N VAL A 99 12.52 -6.72 -10.14
CA VAL A 99 13.48 -5.60 -10.07
C VAL A 99 14.68 -5.98 -9.21
N PHE A 100 15.89 -5.57 -9.61
CA PHE A 100 17.16 -5.82 -8.90
C PHE A 100 17.67 -4.55 -8.20
N GLY A 101 18.30 -4.67 -7.03
CA GLY A 101 18.80 -3.56 -6.20
C GLY A 101 20.20 -3.77 -5.58
N VAL A 102 20.84 -2.69 -5.14
CA VAL A 102 22.18 -2.67 -4.51
C VAL A 102 22.05 -2.72 -2.98
N PRO A 103 22.75 -3.62 -2.26
CA PRO A 103 22.53 -3.84 -0.82
C PRO A 103 22.82 -2.64 0.11
N PHE A 104 22.04 -2.53 1.21
CA PHE A 104 22.04 -1.48 2.26
C PHE A 104 23.41 -0.95 2.64
N ARG A 105 24.30 -1.88 2.95
CA ARG A 105 25.63 -1.60 3.49
C ARG A 105 26.46 -0.75 2.52
N LYS A 106 26.22 -0.94 1.21
CA LYS A 106 26.88 -0.17 0.16
C LYS A 106 26.27 1.24 0.05
N ALA A 107 24.96 1.40 0.27
CA ALA A 107 24.29 2.70 0.27
C ALA A 107 24.69 3.58 1.48
N VAL A 108 24.77 3.00 2.67
CA VAL A 108 25.19 3.71 3.90
C VAL A 108 26.62 4.25 3.80
N ASN A 109 27.55 3.46 3.27
CA ASN A 109 28.94 3.91 3.07
C ASN A 109 29.04 5.13 2.12
N ILE A 110 28.19 5.17 1.09
CA ILE A 110 28.12 6.30 0.15
C ILE A 110 27.50 7.54 0.83
N ALA A 111 26.46 7.37 1.64
CA ALA A 111 25.84 8.48 2.36
C ALA A 111 26.78 9.08 3.42
N LEU A 112 27.50 8.24 4.17
CA LEU A 112 28.46 8.67 5.18
C LEU A 112 29.66 9.40 4.57
N SER A 113 30.19 8.92 3.44
CA SER A 113 31.28 9.59 2.72
C SER A 113 30.88 10.95 2.12
N LYS A 114 29.58 11.22 1.98
CA LYS A 114 29.03 12.49 1.46
C LYS A 114 28.45 13.42 2.53
N GLY A 115 28.47 13.05 3.81
CA GLY A 115 28.08 13.90 4.93
C GLY A 115 26.59 14.30 4.98
N GLN A 116 25.67 13.44 4.52
CA GLN A 116 24.22 13.75 4.45
C GLN A 116 23.40 12.99 5.51
N MET A 117 22.42 13.67 6.14
CA MET A 117 21.45 13.10 7.11
C MET A 117 20.12 12.65 6.45
N ARG A 118 20.14 12.28 5.16
CA ARG A 118 18.99 11.75 4.42
C ARG A 118 19.43 10.47 3.72
N SER A 119 18.66 9.38 3.85
CA SER A 119 18.96 8.14 3.13
C SER A 119 18.13 8.03 1.86
N LYS A 120 18.81 7.88 0.72
CA LYS A 120 18.21 7.49 -0.58
C LYS A 120 18.91 6.21 -1.01
N PHE A 121 18.14 5.14 -1.21
CA PHE A 121 18.72 3.80 -1.39
C PHE A 121 19.18 3.50 -2.83
N TYR A 122 18.72 4.27 -3.84
CA TYR A 122 19.26 4.22 -5.20
C TYR A 122 18.87 5.44 -6.06
N PHE A 123 19.83 6.06 -6.76
CA PHE A 123 19.60 7.03 -7.84
C PHE A 123 20.73 6.86 -8.88
N PRO A 124 20.45 6.30 -10.07
CA PRO A 124 21.50 6.10 -11.07
C PRO A 124 21.92 7.45 -11.67
N GLU A 125 23.19 7.57 -12.06
CA GLU A 125 23.72 8.78 -12.69
C GLU A 125 23.14 9.01 -14.10
N ASN A 126 22.66 7.95 -14.76
CA ASN A 126 21.97 7.99 -16.07
C ASN A 126 20.78 7.01 -16.10
N ILE A 127 19.66 7.45 -16.68
CA ILE A 127 18.37 6.70 -16.79
C ILE A 127 18.47 5.50 -17.76
N GLU A 128 19.49 5.46 -18.62
CA GLU A 128 19.59 4.49 -19.72
C GLU A 128 19.91 3.04 -19.30
N ASN A 129 20.26 2.78 -18.04
CA ASN A 129 20.70 1.45 -17.58
C ASN A 129 19.65 0.63 -16.81
N GLY A 130 18.35 0.95 -16.96
CA GLY A 130 17.24 0.12 -16.48
C GLY A 130 16.26 0.84 -15.55
N HIS A 131 15.14 0.18 -15.26
CA HIS A 131 14.14 0.68 -14.30
C HIS A 131 14.66 0.50 -12.89
N HIS A 132 14.93 1.60 -12.19
CA HIS A 132 15.31 1.59 -10.79
C HIS A 132 14.09 1.75 -9.89
N LYS A 133 14.18 1.47 -8.59
CA LYS A 133 13.12 1.83 -7.64
C LYS A 133 13.72 2.59 -6.49
N THR A 134 13.04 3.64 -6.06
CA THR A 134 13.53 4.53 -5.01
C THR A 134 12.62 4.43 -3.80
N LEU A 135 13.20 4.07 -2.66
CA LEU A 135 12.55 4.20 -1.36
C LEU A 135 13.05 5.50 -0.69
N LEU A 136 12.13 6.40 -0.34
CA LEU A 136 12.40 7.56 0.48
C LEU A 136 11.72 7.37 1.83
N MET A 137 12.44 7.59 2.91
CA MET A 137 11.92 7.54 4.27
C MET A 137 12.15 8.87 4.97
N GLN A 138 11.15 9.33 5.72
CA GLN A 138 11.20 10.53 6.53
C GLN A 138 10.59 10.23 7.90
N LEU A 139 11.28 10.66 8.95
CA LEU A 139 10.83 10.55 10.33
C LEU A 139 10.80 11.95 10.94
N ASP A 140 9.63 12.39 11.38
CA ASP A 140 9.41 13.70 11.99
C ASP A 140 8.78 13.55 13.38
N LYS A 141 8.78 14.63 14.16
CA LYS A 141 7.92 14.78 15.34
C LYS A 141 6.65 15.52 14.96
N THR A 142 5.52 15.11 15.52
CA THR A 142 4.22 15.78 15.33
C THR A 142 3.41 15.70 16.62
N SER A 143 2.42 16.57 16.74
CA SER A 143 1.57 16.65 17.94
C SER A 143 0.11 16.67 17.51
N ASP A 144 -0.70 15.80 18.08
CA ASP A 144 -2.15 15.82 17.88
C ASP A 144 -2.92 15.55 19.18
N LYS A 145 -4.21 15.23 19.07
CA LYS A 145 -5.08 14.91 20.22
C LYS A 145 -4.57 13.75 21.10
N ARG A 146 -3.62 12.95 20.63
CA ARG A 146 -2.95 11.85 21.34
C ARG A 146 -1.64 12.26 22.02
N GLY A 147 -1.22 13.51 21.86
CA GLY A 147 0.03 14.06 22.38
C GLY A 147 1.15 14.10 21.34
N GLU A 148 2.39 14.12 21.83
CA GLU A 148 3.60 14.10 21.00
C GLU A 148 3.82 12.69 20.42
N LEU A 149 4.01 12.63 19.10
CA LEU A 149 4.16 11.42 18.32
C LEU A 149 5.35 11.54 17.36
N LEU A 150 5.95 10.41 17.06
CA LEU A 150 6.79 10.22 15.89
C LEU A 150 5.92 9.93 14.69
N GLN A 151 6.26 10.55 13.57
CA GLN A 151 5.62 10.39 12.29
C GLN A 151 6.60 9.79 11.30
N LEU A 152 6.33 8.55 10.89
CA LEU A 152 7.04 7.89 9.81
C LEU A 152 6.26 8.09 8.50
N GLN A 153 6.97 8.55 7.47
CA GLN A 153 6.46 8.68 6.12
C GLN A 153 7.42 7.96 5.17
N THR A 154 6.90 7.05 4.35
CA THR A 154 7.72 6.27 3.41
C THR A 154 7.11 6.31 2.02
N TRP A 155 7.90 6.52 0.99
CA TRP A 155 7.48 6.51 -0.40
C TRP A 155 8.34 5.54 -1.21
N GLN A 156 7.71 4.65 -1.98
CA GLN A 156 8.37 3.80 -2.96
C GLN A 156 7.93 4.20 -4.36
N TYR A 157 8.86 4.67 -5.17
CA TYR A 157 8.63 5.11 -6.54
C TYR A 157 9.28 4.17 -7.56
N THR A 158 8.57 3.94 -8.67
CA THR A 158 9.07 3.23 -9.85
C THR A 158 9.02 4.17 -11.09
N PRO A 159 10.16 4.54 -11.71
CA PRO A 159 10.27 5.35 -12.91
C PRO A 159 9.36 4.87 -14.03
N GLY A 160 8.71 5.82 -14.70
CA GLY A 160 7.78 5.57 -15.80
C GLY A 160 6.35 5.23 -15.36
N THR A 161 6.10 5.03 -14.06
CA THR A 161 4.73 4.73 -13.59
C THR A 161 3.93 5.98 -13.23
N ARG A 162 4.58 7.13 -12.95
CA ARG A 162 3.97 8.34 -12.32
C ARG A 162 3.34 8.11 -10.94
N HIS A 163 3.40 6.89 -10.40
CA HIS A 163 2.80 6.52 -9.11
C HIS A 163 3.89 6.23 -8.08
N ALA A 164 3.69 6.71 -6.85
CA ALA A 164 4.45 6.27 -5.69
C ALA A 164 3.53 5.60 -4.68
N HIS A 165 3.96 4.45 -4.16
CA HIS A 165 3.33 3.83 -3.00
C HIS A 165 3.79 4.60 -1.77
N TYR A 166 2.86 4.96 -0.91
CA TYR A 166 3.10 5.80 0.25
C TYR A 166 2.57 5.11 1.51
N LEU A 167 3.37 5.07 2.56
CA LEU A 167 2.96 4.66 3.89
C LEU A 167 3.12 5.82 4.87
N HIS A 168 2.16 5.92 5.77
CA HIS A 168 2.17 6.84 6.88
C HIS A 168 1.91 6.08 8.17
N ALA A 169 2.80 6.22 9.16
CA ALA A 169 2.59 5.65 10.47
C ALA A 169 2.82 6.69 11.57
N LEU A 170 2.12 6.52 12.68
CA LEU A 170 2.31 7.31 13.89
C LEU A 170 2.56 6.37 15.08
N SER A 171 3.51 6.72 15.93
CA SER A 171 3.82 6.00 17.17
C SER A 171 4.43 6.95 18.19
N HIS A 172 4.39 6.61 19.47
CA HIS A 172 5.17 7.35 20.47
C HIS A 172 6.68 7.10 20.33
N ASP A 173 7.09 5.90 19.89
CA ASP A 173 8.49 5.49 19.88
C ASP A 173 8.90 4.51 18.75
N PHE A 174 7.95 3.94 18.01
CA PHE A 174 8.14 2.86 17.03
C PHE A 174 8.88 1.62 17.58
N SER A 175 8.96 1.46 18.91
CA SER A 175 9.68 0.34 19.54
C SER A 175 8.79 -0.89 19.68
N THR A 176 7.49 -0.68 19.87
CA THR A 176 6.54 -1.76 20.21
C THR A 176 5.30 -1.76 19.32
N HIS A 177 4.72 -0.59 19.08
CA HIS A 177 3.47 -0.48 18.33
C HIS A 177 3.35 0.85 17.60
N ALA A 178 2.58 0.86 16.50
CA ALA A 178 2.03 2.06 15.90
C ALA A 178 0.61 2.29 16.42
N CYS A 179 0.20 3.56 16.54
CA CYS A 179 -1.17 3.94 16.90
C CYS A 179 -2.03 4.30 15.67
N HIS A 180 -1.39 4.39 14.51
CA HIS A 180 -2.01 4.65 13.21
C HIS A 180 -1.09 4.15 12.10
N LEU A 181 -1.68 3.56 11.06
CA LEU A 181 -1.00 3.19 9.84
C LEU A 181 -1.97 3.38 8.67
N ASP A 182 -1.58 4.14 7.64
CA ASP A 182 -2.29 4.16 6.37
C ASP A 182 -1.35 3.97 5.19
N GLY A 183 -1.91 3.42 4.10
CA GLY A 183 -1.22 3.24 2.84
C GLY A 183 -2.01 3.85 1.70
N ALA A 184 -1.33 4.58 0.84
CA ALA A 184 -1.90 5.27 -0.30
C ALA A 184 -1.03 5.12 -1.54
N VAL A 185 -1.61 5.39 -2.71
CA VAL A 185 -0.84 5.66 -3.93
C VAL A 185 -0.99 7.13 -4.25
N ILE A 186 0.13 7.78 -4.56
CA ILE A 186 0.20 9.18 -4.96
C ILE A 186 0.61 9.22 -6.42
N GLU A 187 -0.20 9.88 -7.25
CA GLU A 187 0.16 10.22 -8.62
C GLU A 187 0.92 11.55 -8.61
N PHE A 188 2.04 11.61 -9.31
CA PHE A 188 2.84 12.81 -9.47
C PHE A 188 2.87 13.28 -10.92
N SER A 189 2.97 14.59 -11.10
CA SER A 189 3.47 15.18 -12.34
C SER A 189 4.96 14.85 -12.50
N ASP A 190 5.47 14.90 -13.74
CA ASP A 190 6.89 14.62 -14.00
C ASP A 190 7.81 15.63 -13.27
N GLU A 191 7.37 16.89 -13.16
CA GLU A 191 8.08 17.97 -12.48
C GLU A 191 8.13 17.77 -10.96
N ASP A 192 7.01 17.36 -10.35
CA ASP A 192 6.92 17.05 -8.93
C ASP A 192 7.77 15.84 -8.56
N LEU A 193 7.87 14.88 -9.46
CA LEU A 193 8.68 13.70 -9.30
C LEU A 193 10.18 14.07 -9.16
N ASP A 194 10.67 14.93 -10.03
CA ASP A 194 12.06 15.41 -9.96
C ASP A 194 12.30 16.21 -8.67
N LEU A 195 11.37 17.08 -8.28
CA LEU A 195 11.48 17.82 -7.02
C LEU A 195 11.47 16.89 -5.80
N PHE A 196 10.61 15.87 -5.81
CA PHE A 196 10.44 14.91 -4.74
C PHE A 196 11.66 13.98 -4.61
N LEU A 197 12.07 13.34 -5.71
CA LEU A 197 13.18 12.40 -5.74
C LEU A 197 14.54 13.08 -5.55
N GLN A 198 14.77 14.23 -6.20
CA GLN A 198 16.08 14.88 -6.17
C GLN A 198 16.26 15.78 -4.95
N LYS A 199 15.23 16.56 -4.58
CA LYS A 199 15.36 17.57 -3.50
C LYS A 199 14.81 17.09 -2.15
N SER A 200 14.17 15.91 -2.11
CA SER A 200 13.50 15.35 -0.91
C SER A 200 12.57 16.38 -0.26
N ARG A 201 11.90 17.17 -1.10
CA ARG A 201 10.89 18.13 -0.64
C ARG A 201 9.55 17.45 -0.73
N LYS A 202 8.74 17.53 0.33
CA LYS A 202 7.37 17.02 0.32
C LYS A 202 6.57 17.72 -0.78
N VAL A 203 6.01 16.95 -1.69
CA VAL A 203 5.15 17.44 -2.78
C VAL A 203 3.76 16.84 -2.61
N LYS A 204 2.71 17.61 -2.91
CA LYS A 204 1.33 17.23 -2.60
C LYS A 204 0.76 16.16 -3.55
N GLY A 205 1.41 15.93 -4.70
CA GLY A 205 0.95 15.03 -5.75
C GLY A 205 -0.33 15.56 -6.44
N ASP A 206 -0.60 15.05 -7.63
CA ASP A 206 -1.79 15.40 -8.42
C ASP A 206 -3.03 14.67 -7.89
N ARG A 207 -2.85 13.41 -7.51
CA ARG A 207 -3.91 12.55 -6.97
C ARG A 207 -3.38 11.74 -5.79
N TYR A 208 -4.18 11.67 -4.74
CA TYR A 208 -3.87 10.91 -3.52
C TYR A 208 -5.00 9.95 -3.23
N GLU A 209 -4.73 8.65 -3.24
CA GLU A 209 -5.74 7.62 -3.04
C GLU A 209 -5.32 6.63 -1.96
N LYS A 210 -6.05 6.60 -0.84
CA LYS A 210 -5.81 5.63 0.24
C LYS A 210 -6.34 4.25 -0.14
N PHE A 211 -5.58 3.22 0.17
CA PHE A 211 -5.95 1.82 -0.07
C PHE A 211 -6.30 1.09 1.22
N PHE A 212 -5.62 1.41 2.32
CA PHE A 212 -5.97 0.87 3.62
C PHE A 212 -5.67 1.87 4.73
N ARG A 213 -6.31 1.66 5.87
CA ARG A 213 -6.08 2.40 7.10
C ARG A 213 -6.36 1.52 8.30
N LEU A 214 -5.47 1.57 9.29
CA LEU A 214 -5.63 0.99 10.61
C LEU A 214 -5.48 2.10 11.66
N ASP A 215 -6.39 2.15 12.62
CA ASP A 215 -6.29 3.01 13.80
C ASP A 215 -6.44 2.14 15.05
N GLY A 216 -5.52 2.25 16.01
CA GLY A 216 -5.52 1.39 17.19
C GLY A 216 -4.12 0.91 17.52
N MET A 217 -4.01 -0.10 18.37
CA MET A 217 -2.72 -0.68 18.75
C MET A 217 -2.29 -1.68 17.67
N ILE A 218 -1.30 -1.30 16.87
CA ILE A 218 -0.76 -2.11 15.78
C ILE A 218 0.64 -2.53 16.19
N GLU A 219 0.84 -3.80 16.52
CA GLU A 219 2.18 -4.30 16.87
C GLU A 219 3.19 -4.00 15.75
N ILE A 220 4.42 -3.67 16.12
CA ILE A 220 5.43 -3.20 15.17
C ILE A 220 5.73 -4.26 14.10
N GLU A 221 5.69 -5.54 14.45
CA GLU A 221 5.81 -6.64 13.50
C GLU A 221 4.70 -6.59 12.43
N HIS A 222 3.46 -6.38 12.84
CA HIS A 222 2.33 -6.24 11.91
C HIS A 222 2.47 -5.00 11.03
N MET A 223 2.99 -3.89 11.54
CA MET A 223 3.31 -2.72 10.74
C MET A 223 4.30 -3.06 9.62
N HIS A 224 5.38 -3.79 9.95
CA HIS A 224 6.36 -4.23 8.95
C HIS A 224 5.77 -5.21 7.94
N ASN A 225 4.97 -6.17 8.37
CA ASN A 225 4.33 -7.14 7.48
C ASN A 225 3.37 -6.46 6.51
N LEU A 226 2.55 -5.53 7.00
CA LEU A 226 1.65 -4.73 6.15
C LEU A 226 2.44 -3.90 5.13
N ALA A 227 3.53 -3.26 5.57
CA ALA A 227 4.38 -2.49 4.68
C ALA A 227 5.01 -3.35 3.58
N ARG A 228 5.50 -4.56 3.90
CA ARG A 228 6.01 -5.53 2.93
C ARG A 228 4.95 -5.92 1.90
N THR A 229 3.74 -6.22 2.37
CA THR A 229 2.63 -6.61 1.47
C THR A 229 2.13 -5.48 0.58
N PHE A 230 2.31 -4.22 1.00
CA PHE A 230 1.82 -3.06 0.26
C PHE A 230 2.86 -2.50 -0.72
N PHE A 231 4.15 -2.54 -0.37
CA PHE A 231 5.19 -2.09 -1.28
C PHE A 231 5.43 -3.09 -2.40
N MET A 232 5.69 -2.56 -3.59
CA MET A 232 5.99 -3.34 -4.80
C MET A 232 7.35 -4.07 -4.74
N THR A 233 8.18 -3.78 -3.74
CA THR A 233 9.54 -4.34 -3.59
C THR A 233 9.83 -4.52 -2.12
N GLU A 234 9.68 -5.74 -1.63
CA GLU A 234 9.94 -6.10 -0.24
C GLU A 234 11.40 -5.91 0.12
N ASP A 235 12.34 -6.24 -0.77
CA ASP A 235 13.78 -6.15 -0.51
C ASP A 235 14.21 -4.74 -0.12
N LEU A 236 13.74 -3.71 -0.84
CA LEU A 236 14.05 -2.31 -0.50
C LEU A 236 13.52 -1.92 0.89
N TYR A 237 12.39 -2.48 1.29
CA TYR A 237 11.80 -2.24 2.59
C TYR A 237 12.59 -2.99 3.69
N ASN A 238 12.83 -4.29 3.52
CA ASN A 238 13.62 -5.12 4.43
C ASN A 238 15.01 -4.52 4.65
N GLU A 239 15.61 -4.05 3.57
CA GLU A 239 16.89 -3.36 3.56
C GLU A 239 16.86 -2.09 4.43
N ALA A 240 15.87 -1.21 4.23
CA ALA A 240 15.81 0.07 4.91
C ALA A 240 15.46 -0.03 6.40
N PHE A 241 14.72 -1.06 6.80
CA PHE A 241 14.25 -1.26 8.17
C PHE A 241 14.99 -2.37 8.93
N GLU A 242 16.01 -2.98 8.32
CA GLU A 242 16.80 -4.10 8.88
C GLU A 242 15.92 -5.26 9.38
N VAL A 243 14.78 -5.49 8.74
CA VAL A 243 13.86 -6.57 9.11
C VAL A 243 14.42 -7.85 8.49
N SER A 244 14.87 -8.79 9.34
CA SER A 244 15.24 -10.13 8.89
C SER A 244 14.05 -10.77 8.16
N GLU A 245 14.30 -11.47 7.06
CA GLU A 245 13.31 -12.31 6.39
C GLU A 245 12.76 -13.35 7.39
N LEU A 246 11.73 -12.97 8.15
CA LEU A 246 10.94 -13.92 8.91
C LEU A 246 10.26 -14.82 7.89
N GLY A 247 10.57 -16.12 7.99
CA GLY A 247 10.33 -17.16 6.98
C GLY A 247 9.10 -16.90 6.14
N ALA A 248 9.32 -16.76 4.85
CA ALA A 248 8.26 -16.68 3.87
C ALA A 248 7.17 -17.71 4.19
N PRO A 249 5.90 -17.33 4.39
CA PRO A 249 4.80 -18.25 4.19
C PRO A 249 4.45 -18.32 2.70
N TYR A 250 5.46 -18.32 1.82
CA TYR A 250 5.28 -18.29 0.38
C TYR A 250 6.16 -19.37 -0.28
N ALA A 251 5.67 -20.61 -0.17
CA ALA A 251 5.88 -21.69 -1.12
C ALA A 251 4.52 -22.14 -1.65
#